data_AF-A0A510DSB7-F1
#
_entry.id   AF-A0A510DSB7-F1
#
_cell.length_a   1.000
_cell.length_b   1.000
_cell.length_c   1.000
_cell.angle_alpha   90.00
_cell.angle_beta   90.00
_cell.angle_gamma   90.00
#
_symmetry.space_group_name_H-M   'P 1'
#
loop_
_entity.id
_entity.type
_entity.pdbx_description
1 polymer ?
#
loop_
_entity_poly.entity_id
_entity_poly.type
_entity_poly.pdbx_seq_one_letter_code
_entity_poly.pdbx_strand_id
1 'polypeptide(L)'
;MNGNNFLKFVSIGLVVVGIILTVFGTTTYIYPREQFDVNGMIEITGNSTPNYFVNFIGLAILLFGVGGLISVVELQRIGKGVA
;
A
#
# COMPACT_ATOMS: atom_id res chain seq x y z
N MET A 1 9.49 -1.48 26.69
CA MET A 1 10.15 -1.09 25.42
C MET A 1 10.20 0.42 25.35
N ASN A 2 11.34 0.99 24.93
CA ASN A 2 11.46 2.44 24.74
C ASN A 2 10.52 2.89 23.59
N GLY A 3 9.78 4.00 23.75
CA GLY A 3 8.74 4.42 22.78
C GLY A 3 9.27 4.58 21.35
N ASN A 4 10.51 5.07 21.22
CA ASN A 4 11.20 5.20 19.93
C ASN A 4 11.51 3.84 19.27
N ASN A 5 11.81 2.81 20.06
CA ASN A 5 12.06 1.46 19.54
C ASN A 5 10.77 0.83 19.03
N PHE A 6 9.66 1.04 19.75
CA PHE A 6 8.34 0.59 19.30
C PHE A 6 7.94 1.25 17.98
N LEU A 7 8.04 2.58 17.88
CA LEU A 7 7.73 3.32 16.65
C LEU A 7 8.59 2.82 15.47
N LYS A 8 9.89 2.57 15.70
CA LYS A 8 10.79 2.01 14.68
C LYS A 8 10.32 0.66 14.17
N PHE A 9 10.00 -0.29 15.06
CA PHE A 9 9.58 -1.63 14.64
C PHE A 9 8.23 -1.61 13.90
N VAL A 10 7.26 -0.83 14.39
CA VAL A 10 5.96 -0.67 13.71
C VAL A 10 6.16 -0.07 12.32
N SER A 11 6.97 0.99 12.20
CA SER A 11 7.23 1.66 10.92
C SER A 11 7.89 0.72 9.90
N ILE A 12 8.88 -0.07 10.32
CA ILE A 12 9.50 -1.11 9.46
C ILE A 12 8.46 -2.13 9.02
N GLY A 13 7.62 -2.62 9.95
CA GLY A 13 6.55 -3.56 9.63
C GLY A 13 5.58 -3.00 8.59
N LEU A 14 5.17 -1.73 8.74
CA LEU A 14 4.30 -1.05 7.77
C LEU A 14 4.98 -0.92 6.41
N VAL A 15 6.26 -0.58 6.33
CA VAL A 15 6.99 -0.53 5.04
C VAL A 15 6.97 -1.91 4.36
N VAL A 16 7.28 -2.97 5.09
CA VAL A 16 7.30 -4.34 4.53
C VAL A 16 5.91 -4.75 4.03
N VAL A 17 4.86 -4.56 4.83
CA VAL A 17 3.48 -4.87 4.44
C VAL A 17 3.03 -4.01 3.26
N GLY A 18 3.37 -2.72 3.27
CA GLY A 18 3.06 -1.78 2.19
C GLY A 18 3.70 -2.17 0.86
N ILE A 19 4.97 -2.60 0.86
CA ILE A 19 5.65 -3.10 -0.34
C ILE A 19 4.93 -4.35 -0.88
N ILE A 20 4.65 -5.33 -0.01
CA ILE A 20 3.97 -6.58 -0.41
C ILE A 20 2.62 -6.27 -1.05
N LEU A 21 1.81 -5.40 -0.43
CA LEU A 21 0.51 -5.03 -0.95
C LEU A 21 0.59 -4.18 -2.22
N THR A 22 1.58 -3.30 -2.34
CA THR A 22 1.78 -2.52 -3.57
C THR A 22 2.14 -3.42 -4.75
N VAL A 23 3.04 -4.39 -4.53
CA VAL A 23 3.39 -5.41 -5.53
C VAL A 23 2.18 -6.26 -5.87
N PHE A 24 1.40 -6.71 -4.88
CA PHE A 24 0.17 -7.45 -5.15
C PHE A 24 -0.86 -6.58 -5.91
N GLY A 25 -0.91 -5.28 -5.64
CA GLY A 25 -1.77 -4.32 -6.33
C GLY A 25 -1.38 -4.04 -7.77
N THR A 26 -0.23 -4.50 -8.27
CA THR A 26 0.10 -4.45 -9.71
C THR A 26 -0.53 -5.60 -10.50
N THR A 27 -1.10 -6.59 -9.79
CA THR A 27 -1.83 -7.68 -10.43
C THR A 27 -3.16 -7.20 -10.97
N THR A 28 -3.66 -7.93 -11.96
CA THR A 28 -4.97 -7.68 -12.55
C THR A 28 -5.96 -8.74 -12.11
N TYR A 29 -7.21 -8.35 -11.91
CA TYR A 29 -8.31 -9.28 -11.66
C TYR A 29 -9.11 -9.51 -12.95
N ILE A 30 -9.41 -10.77 -13.24
CA ILE A 30 -10.18 -11.17 -14.43
C ILE A 30 -11.57 -11.57 -13.97
N TYR A 31 -12.59 -10.96 -14.56
CA TYR A 31 -13.99 -11.32 -14.35
C TYR A 31 -14.77 -11.19 -15.66
N PRO A 32 -15.81 -12.00 -15.87
CA PRO A 32 -16.71 -11.80 -16.99
C PRO A 32 -17.49 -10.50 -16.81
N ARG A 33 -17.68 -9.74 -17.88
CA ARG A 33 -18.54 -8.54 -17.88
C ARG A 33 -19.54 -8.62 -19.01
N GLU A 34 -20.74 -8.12 -18.74
CA GLU A 34 -21.78 -7.90 -19.75
C GLU A 34 -21.49 -6.60 -20.52
N GLN A 35 -21.55 -6.66 -21.85
CA GLN A 35 -21.49 -5.48 -22.71
C GLN A 35 -22.66 -5.45 -23.68
N PHE A 36 -23.28 -4.28 -23.81
CA PHE A 36 -24.29 -4.04 -24.83
C PHE A 36 -23.62 -3.82 -26.19
N ASP A 37 -24.12 -4.52 -27.20
CA ASP A 37 -23.76 -4.36 -28.61
C ASP A 37 -25.06 -4.20 -29.44
N VAL A 38 -24.93 -3.86 -30.72
CA VAL A 38 -26.03 -3.54 -31.64
C VAL A 38 -27.09 -4.66 -31.69
N ASN A 39 -26.70 -5.91 -31.41
CA ASN A 39 -27.58 -7.09 -31.48
C ASN A 39 -27.91 -7.72 -30.10
N GLY A 40 -27.67 -7.02 -28.99
CA GLY A 40 -28.06 -7.50 -27.65
C GLY A 40 -26.96 -7.39 -26.60
N MET A 41 -27.04 -8.25 -25.58
CA MET A 41 -26.06 -8.34 -24.49
C MET A 41 -25.14 -9.52 -24.77
N ILE A 42 -23.82 -9.28 -24.73
CA ILE A 42 -22.82 -10.33 -24.88
C ILE A 42 -21.93 -10.39 -23.63
N GLU A 43 -21.60 -11.60 -23.22
CA GLU A 43 -20.63 -11.83 -22.14
C GLU A 43 -19.20 -11.75 -22.71
N ILE A 44 -18.41 -10.83 -22.18
CA ILE A 44 -16.98 -10.73 -22.48
C ILE A 44 -16.22 -11.49 -21.40
N THR A 45 -15.66 -12.64 -21.79
CA THR A 45 -14.72 -13.38 -20.95
C THR A 45 -13.31 -12.77 -21.06
N GLY A 46 -12.52 -12.85 -19.99
CA GLY A 46 -11.16 -12.31 -19.99
C GLY A 46 -11.05 -10.79 -19.82
N ASN A 47 -12.11 -10.10 -19.38
CA ASN A 47 -12.02 -8.68 -19.02
C ASN A 47 -11.12 -8.52 -17.78
N SER A 48 -9.90 -8.06 -18.04
CA SER A 48 -8.86 -7.84 -17.04
C SER A 48 -8.91 -6.39 -16.57
N THR A 49 -9.00 -6.18 -15.27
CA THR A 49 -8.93 -4.83 -14.68
C THR A 49 -7.80 -4.72 -13.67
N PRO A 50 -7.08 -3.59 -13.62
CA PRO A 50 -6.06 -3.36 -12.60
C PRO A 50 -6.64 -3.34 -11.18
N ASN A 51 -5.90 -3.89 -10.22
CA ASN A 51 -6.29 -3.91 -8.81
C ASN A 51 -5.98 -2.59 -8.09
N TYR A 52 -6.68 -1.53 -8.47
CA TYR A 52 -6.47 -0.19 -7.91
C TYR A 52 -6.70 -0.10 -6.41
N PHE A 53 -7.62 -0.91 -5.86
CA PHE A 53 -7.94 -0.89 -4.43
C PHE A 53 -6.77 -1.38 -3.57
N VAL A 54 -6.20 -2.55 -3.91
CA VAL A 54 -5.05 -3.07 -3.17
C VAL A 54 -3.81 -2.21 -3.41
N ASN A 55 -3.64 -1.69 -4.63
CA ASN A 55 -2.55 -0.76 -4.93
C ASN A 55 -2.62 0.49 -4.04
N PHE A 56 -3.79 1.11 -3.92
CA PHE A 56 -4.01 2.28 -3.07
C PHE A 56 -3.74 2.00 -1.59
N ILE A 57 -4.26 0.89 -1.05
CA ILE A 57 -4.01 0.51 0.35
C ILE A 57 -2.53 0.22 0.60
N GLY A 58 -1.88 -0.51 -0.33
CA GLY A 58 -0.46 -0.80 -0.26
C GLY A 58 0.39 0.46 -0.22
N LEU A 59 0.10 1.42 -1.11
CA LEU A 59 0.76 2.71 -1.15
C LEU A 59 0.54 3.51 0.13
N ALA A 60 -0.70 3.58 0.63
CA ALA A 60 -1.01 4.29 1.87
C ALA A 60 -0.21 3.73 3.06
N ILE A 61 -0.23 2.40 3.25
CA ILE A 61 0.50 1.71 4.31
C ILE A 61 2.02 1.96 4.18
N LEU A 62 2.54 1.90 2.95
CA LEU A 62 3.95 2.19 2.67
C LEU A 62 4.33 3.62 3.08
N LEU A 63 3.53 4.61 2.69
CA LEU A 63 3.76 6.01 3.05
C LEU A 63 3.68 6.26 4.55
N PHE A 64 2.74 5.61 5.25
CA PHE A 64 2.70 5.65 6.72
C PHE A 64 3.96 5.04 7.35
N GLY A 65 4.45 3.92 6.84
CA GLY A 65 5.69 3.30 7.30
C GLY A 65 6.92 4.19 7.07
N VAL A 66 7.05 4.76 5.87
CA VAL A 66 8.15 5.69 5.54
C VAL A 66 8.08 6.95 6.41
N GLY A 67 6.90 7.54 6.56
CA GLY A 67 6.70 8.70 7.43
C GLY A 67 7.06 8.40 8.88
N GLY A 68 6.68 7.23 9.40
CA GLY A 68 7.07 6.77 10.73
C GLY A 68 8.59 6.64 10.92
N LEU A 69 9.31 6.13 9.91
CA LEU A 69 10.77 6.07 9.94
C LEU A 69 11.42 7.46 9.94
N ILE A 70 10.90 8.39 9.13
CA ILE A 70 11.36 9.79 9.12
C ILE A 70 11.18 10.39 10.52
N SER A 71 10.00 10.24 11.13
CA SER A 71 9.73 10.72 12.48
C SER A 71 10.69 10.14 13.53
N VAL A 72 11.08 8.86 13.42
CA VAL A 72 12.08 8.26 14.31
C VAL A 72 13.44 8.96 14.18
N VAL A 73 13.86 9.26 12.95
CA VAL A 73 15.14 9.97 12.70
C VAL A 73 15.09 11.39 13.26
N GLU A 74 13.96 12.08 13.09
CA GLU A 74 13.76 13.43 13.63
C GLU A 74 13.77 13.46 15.17
N LEU A 75 13.06 12.54 15.81
CA LEU A 75 13.05 12.41 17.27
C LEU A 75 14.44 12.12 17.84
N GLN A 76 15.24 11.31 17.14
CA GLN A 76 16.63 11.05 17.53
C GLN A 76 17.54 12.28 17.36
N ARG A 77 17.27 13.14 16.37
CA ARG A 77 18.00 14.39 16.17
C ARG A 77 17.65 15.42 17.25
N ILE A 78 16.37 15.58 17.56
CA ILE A 78 15.90 16.49 18.61
C ILE A 78 16.44 16.06 19.97
N GLY A 79 16.38 14.76 20.30
CA GLY A 79 16.93 14.22 21.55
C GLY A 79 18.45 14.36 21.69
N LYS A 80 19.18 14.58 20.60
CA LYS A 80 20.64 14.84 20.61
C LYS A 80 21.01 16.32 20.60
N GLY A 81 20.07 17.21 20.27
CA GLY A 81 20.30 18.67 20.23
C GLY A 81 20.01 19.41 21.54
N VAL A 82 19.60 18.68 22.60
CA VAL A 82 19.27 19.22 23.94
C VAL A 82 20.23 18.66 25.01
N ALA A 83 21.41 18.17 24.61
CA ALA A 83 22.47 17.70 25.51
C ALA A 83 23.76 18.50 25.31
#